data_AF-G1AJD4-F1
#
_entry.id   AF-G1AJD4-F1
#
_cell.length_a   1.000
_cell.length_b   1.000
_cell.length_c   1.000
_cell.angle_alpha   90.00
_cell.angle_beta   90.00
_cell.angle_gamma   90.00
#
_symmetry.space_group_name_H-M   'P 1'
#
loop_
_entity.id
_entity.type
_entity.pdbx_description
1 polymer ?
#
loop_
_entity_poly.entity_id
_entity_poly.type
_entity_poly.pdbx_seq_one_letter_code
_entity_poly.pdbx_strand_id
1 'polypeptide(L)'
;YTGNTWDASLCPDPTTCAENCALDGVDYTGTYGITSTGSALTLKLVTHGPYSTNVGSRVYLMANDTTYQMFNLQNQEFTFDVDMSNLPCGLNGALYFVEMDADGGLSKYPNNKAGAKYGTGYCDSQCPNDIKFINGEQANVLDWVPSSNDANSGAGMYGTCCSEMDIW
;
A
#
# COMPACT_ATOMS: atom_id res chain seq x y z
N TYR A 1 11.62 -9.80 3.08
CA TYR A 1 11.11 -9.05 4.24
C TYR A 1 10.20 -9.98 5.03
N THR A 2 10.49 -10.25 6.31
CA THR A 2 9.73 -11.20 7.14
C THR A 2 9.55 -10.63 8.54
N GLY A 3 8.33 -10.70 9.08
CA GLY A 3 7.96 -9.95 10.28
C GLY A 3 8.14 -8.46 10.00
N ASN A 4 9.05 -7.82 10.71
CA ASN A 4 9.37 -6.40 10.56
C ASN A 4 10.82 -6.12 10.10
N THR A 5 11.49 -7.11 9.49
CA THR A 5 12.91 -6.98 9.10
C THR A 5 13.18 -7.37 7.64
N TRP A 6 14.21 -6.74 7.07
CA TRP A 6 14.82 -7.13 5.80
C TRP A 6 15.87 -8.23 6.02
N ASP A 7 16.01 -9.14 5.07
CA ASP A 7 17.10 -10.13 5.10
C ASP A 7 18.37 -9.47 4.58
N ALA A 8 19.36 -9.28 5.45
CA ALA A 8 20.60 -8.58 5.11
C ALA A 8 21.45 -9.29 4.04
N SER A 9 21.24 -10.60 3.81
CA SER A 9 21.94 -11.33 2.74
C SER A 9 21.35 -11.04 1.36
N LEU A 10 20.03 -10.82 1.28
CA LEU A 10 19.32 -10.47 0.04
C LEU A 10 19.28 -8.96 -0.19
N CYS A 11 19.28 -8.19 0.90
CA CYS A 11 19.08 -6.74 0.91
C CYS A 11 20.23 -6.01 1.65
N PRO A 12 21.48 -6.11 1.16
CA PRO A 12 22.61 -5.39 1.76
C PRO A 12 22.58 -3.88 1.48
N ASP A 13 21.92 -3.47 0.39
CA ASP A 13 21.73 -2.08 -0.02
C ASP A 13 20.41 -1.93 -0.82
N PRO A 14 19.90 -0.70 -1.00
CA PRO A 14 18.60 -0.46 -1.64
C PRO A 14 18.46 -1.03 -3.06
N THR A 15 19.51 -0.88 -3.87
CA THR A 15 19.49 -1.27 -5.29
C THR A 15 19.53 -2.79 -5.41
N THR A 16 20.50 -3.43 -4.74
CA THR A 16 20.63 -4.89 -4.71
C THR A 16 19.37 -5.55 -4.15
N CYS A 17 18.77 -4.95 -3.12
CA CYS A 17 17.51 -5.46 -2.55
C CYS A 17 16.36 -5.41 -3.56
N ALA A 18 16.20 -4.29 -4.29
CA ALA A 18 15.15 -4.16 -5.31
C ALA A 18 15.36 -5.11 -6.50
N GLU A 19 16.61 -5.41 -6.86
CA GLU A 19 16.94 -6.39 -7.90
C GLU A 19 16.69 -7.84 -7.47
N ASN A 20 16.99 -8.17 -6.21
CA ASN A 20 16.84 -9.51 -5.66
C ASN A 20 15.41 -9.85 -5.20
N CYS A 21 14.55 -8.85 -5.02
CA CYS A 21 13.21 -9.02 -4.47
C CYS A 21 12.13 -8.80 -5.53
N ALA A 22 10.95 -9.35 -5.27
CA ALA A 22 9.75 -9.11 -6.06
C ALA A 22 8.52 -8.95 -5.16
N LEU A 23 7.52 -8.25 -5.69
CA LEU A 23 6.15 -8.30 -5.18
C LEU A 23 5.41 -9.40 -5.95
N ASP A 24 4.58 -10.17 -5.26
CA ASP A 24 3.80 -11.27 -5.84
C ASP A 24 2.30 -10.96 -5.76
N GLY A 25 1.50 -11.81 -6.41
CA GLY A 25 0.04 -11.74 -6.35
C GLY A 25 -0.50 -11.96 -4.95
N VAL A 26 -1.77 -11.59 -4.76
CA VAL A 26 -2.45 -11.65 -3.46
C VAL A 26 -3.70 -12.53 -3.53
N ASP A 27 -3.92 -13.31 -2.48
CA ASP A 27 -5.22 -13.94 -2.22
C ASP A 27 -6.09 -12.97 -1.41
N TYR A 28 -6.87 -12.17 -2.13
CA TYR A 28 -7.72 -11.13 -1.56
C TYR A 28 -8.63 -11.65 -0.45
N THR A 29 -9.32 -12.77 -0.67
CA THR A 29 -10.34 -13.25 0.25
C THR A 29 -9.75 -14.08 1.39
N GLY A 30 -8.88 -15.05 1.10
CA GLY A 30 -8.38 -15.97 2.11
C GLY A 30 -7.30 -15.35 3.02
N THR A 31 -6.43 -14.50 2.46
CA THR A 31 -5.34 -13.87 3.22
C THR A 31 -5.72 -12.50 3.77
N TYR A 32 -6.36 -11.66 2.95
CA TYR A 32 -6.64 -10.27 3.32
C TYR A 32 -8.07 -10.02 3.78
N GLY A 33 -9.01 -10.94 3.55
CA GLY A 33 -10.42 -10.77 3.92
C GLY A 33 -11.11 -9.65 3.13
N ILE A 34 -10.62 -9.39 1.91
CA ILE A 34 -11.16 -8.43 0.97
C ILE A 34 -12.12 -9.16 0.02
N THR A 35 -13.33 -8.64 -0.10
CA THR A 35 -14.35 -9.17 -1.01
C THR A 35 -15.07 -8.04 -1.72
N SER A 36 -15.47 -8.27 -2.97
CA SER A 36 -16.31 -7.35 -3.73
C SER A 36 -17.54 -8.07 -4.30
N THR A 37 -18.65 -7.36 -4.40
CA THR A 37 -19.88 -7.85 -5.05
C THR A 37 -20.63 -6.66 -5.66
N GLY A 38 -20.78 -6.64 -6.98
CA GLY A 38 -21.32 -5.48 -7.67
C GLY A 38 -20.48 -4.23 -7.43
N SER A 39 -21.09 -3.18 -6.88
CA SER A 39 -20.42 -1.92 -6.50
C SER A 39 -19.92 -1.88 -5.04
N ALA A 40 -20.12 -2.95 -4.26
CA ALA A 40 -19.71 -3.00 -2.87
C ALA A 40 -18.30 -3.61 -2.71
N LEU A 41 -17.50 -3.01 -1.83
CA LEU A 41 -16.20 -3.50 -1.37
C LEU A 41 -16.25 -3.64 0.15
N THR A 42 -15.83 -4.80 0.67
CA THR A 42 -15.75 -5.04 2.11
C THR A 42 -14.31 -5.37 2.49
N LEU A 43 -13.80 -4.66 3.50
CA LEU A 43 -12.46 -4.83 4.05
C LEU A 43 -12.58 -5.32 5.50
N LYS A 44 -12.04 -6.50 5.79
CA LYS A 44 -11.95 -6.99 7.18
C LYS A 44 -10.68 -6.46 7.84
N LEU A 45 -10.80 -6.08 9.11
CA LEU A 45 -9.63 -5.66 9.89
C LEU A 45 -8.67 -6.83 10.13
N VAL A 46 -9.14 -7.97 10.65
CA VAL A 46 -8.28 -9.11 10.98
C VAL A 46 -8.72 -10.33 10.18
N THR A 47 -7.77 -10.95 9.49
CA THR A 47 -7.98 -12.19 8.73
C THR A 47 -6.94 -13.22 9.16
N HIS A 48 -7.41 -14.34 9.70
CA HIS A 48 -6.55 -15.45 10.11
C HIS A 48 -6.44 -16.47 8.99
N GLY A 49 -5.25 -16.57 8.41
CA GLY A 49 -4.90 -17.62 7.45
C GLY A 49 -4.28 -18.85 8.13
N PRO A 50 -3.92 -19.87 7.35
CA PRO A 50 -3.31 -21.10 7.88
C PRO A 50 -1.91 -20.88 8.48
N TYR A 51 -1.17 -19.86 8.01
CA TYR A 51 0.24 -19.63 8.38
C TYR A 51 0.53 -18.19 8.83
N SER A 52 -0.45 -17.29 8.74
CA SER A 52 -0.26 -15.87 9.03
C SER A 52 -1.57 -15.23 9.48
N THR A 53 -1.47 -14.06 10.11
CA THR A 53 -2.61 -13.19 10.42
C THR A 53 -2.37 -11.84 9.77
N ASN A 54 -3.32 -11.40 8.94
CA ASN A 54 -3.29 -10.08 8.32
C ASN A 54 -4.07 -9.08 9.20
N VAL A 55 -3.57 -7.84 9.30
CA VAL A 55 -4.23 -6.73 10.00
C VAL A 55 -4.31 -5.52 9.07
N GLY A 56 -5.53 -5.09 8.76
CA GLY A 56 -5.83 -3.96 7.88
C GLY A 56 -5.58 -4.26 6.40
N SER A 57 -5.88 -3.27 5.58
CA SER A 57 -5.63 -3.31 4.14
C SER A 57 -5.71 -1.90 3.56
N ARG A 58 -4.92 -1.63 2.51
CA ARG A 58 -5.07 -0.47 1.64
C ARG A 58 -5.20 -0.97 0.21
N VAL A 59 -6.19 -0.45 -0.53
CA VAL A 59 -6.45 -0.84 -1.91
C VAL A 59 -6.71 0.40 -2.76
N TYR A 60 -6.46 0.28 -4.06
CA TYR A 60 -6.68 1.35 -5.03
C TYR A 60 -7.69 0.90 -6.07
N LEU A 61 -8.50 1.84 -6.55
CA LEU A 61 -9.39 1.57 -7.68
C LEU A 61 -8.58 1.51 -8.97
N MET A 62 -8.78 0.46 -9.77
CA MET A 62 -8.07 0.23 -11.03
C MET A 62 -8.92 0.66 -12.23
N ALA A 63 -8.32 1.34 -13.21
CA ALA A 63 -8.95 1.60 -14.50
C ALA A 63 -8.83 0.39 -15.43
N ASN A 64 -7.72 -0.33 -15.32
CA ASN A 64 -7.40 -1.58 -16.02
C ASN A 64 -6.31 -2.33 -15.23
N ASP A 65 -5.83 -3.46 -15.75
CA ASP A 65 -4.83 -4.31 -15.11
C ASP A 65 -3.50 -3.61 -14.75
N THR A 66 -3.19 -2.46 -15.35
CA THR A 66 -1.86 -1.82 -15.26
C THR A 66 -1.89 -0.36 -14.84
N THR A 67 -3.06 0.26 -14.67
CA THR A 67 -3.16 1.66 -14.24
C THR A 67 -4.31 1.88 -13.25
N TYR A 68 -4.08 2.76 -12.28
CA TYR A 68 -5.10 3.24 -11.36
C TYR A 68 -6.19 4.05 -12.08
N GLN A 69 -7.38 4.06 -11.51
CA GLN A 69 -8.44 4.98 -11.91
C GLN A 69 -8.12 6.37 -11.36
N MET A 70 -7.84 7.30 -12.27
CA MET A 70 -7.56 8.69 -11.91
C MET A 70 -8.84 9.51 -11.84
N PHE A 71 -8.87 10.47 -10.92
CA PHE A 71 -10.00 11.38 -10.70
C PHE A 71 -9.53 12.83 -10.74
N ASN A 72 -10.25 13.65 -11.52
CA ASN A 72 -10.08 15.10 -11.53
C ASN A 72 -11.24 15.72 -10.76
N LEU A 73 -11.06 15.93 -9.46
CA LEU A 73 -12.14 16.29 -8.54
C LEU A 73 -12.56 17.77 -8.60
N GLN A 74 -11.73 18.64 -9.19
CA GLN A 74 -12.04 20.07 -9.23
C GLN A 74 -13.34 20.32 -10.01
N ASN A 75 -14.28 21.02 -9.34
CA ASN A 75 -15.60 21.33 -9.88
C ASN A 75 -16.41 20.06 -10.26
N GLN A 76 -16.22 18.96 -9.53
CA GLN A 76 -16.99 17.72 -9.62
C GLN A 76 -17.59 17.36 -8.27
N GLU A 77 -18.55 16.44 -8.29
CA GLU A 77 -19.12 15.82 -7.09
C GLU A 77 -18.67 14.35 -7.01
N PHE A 78 -18.23 13.90 -5.84
CA PHE A 78 -17.90 12.51 -5.55
C PHE A 78 -18.79 12.02 -4.40
N THR A 79 -19.47 10.88 -4.59
CA THR A 79 -20.39 10.30 -3.62
C THR A 79 -20.15 8.80 -3.49
N PHE A 80 -20.40 8.27 -2.29
CA PHE A 80 -20.32 6.85 -1.98
C PHE A 80 -21.19 6.53 -0.76
N ASP A 81 -21.61 5.28 -0.65
CA ASP A 81 -22.27 4.74 0.53
C ASP A 81 -21.24 4.00 1.40
N VAL A 82 -21.37 4.12 2.73
CA VAL A 82 -20.49 3.44 3.68
C VAL A 82 -21.27 2.86 4.85
N ASP A 83 -20.94 1.63 5.22
CA ASP A 83 -21.45 0.98 6.43
C ASP A 83 -20.30 0.84 7.45
N MET A 84 -20.40 1.57 8.56
CA MET A 84 -19.45 1.54 9.68
C MET A 84 -20.06 0.92 10.94
N SER A 85 -21.21 0.25 10.82
CA SER A 85 -21.91 -0.34 11.98
C SER A 85 -21.03 -1.33 12.76
N ASN A 86 -20.02 -1.92 12.10
CA ASN A 86 -19.07 -2.87 12.69
C ASN A 86 -17.66 -2.28 12.88
N LEU A 87 -17.50 -0.96 12.84
CA LEU A 87 -16.21 -0.28 13.05
C LEU A 87 -16.16 0.37 14.46
N PRO A 88 -15.70 -0.34 15.50
CA PRO A 88 -15.60 0.21 16.86
C PRO A 88 -14.54 1.31 16.99
N CYS A 89 -14.53 1.97 18.15
CA CYS A 89 -13.55 2.99 18.51
C CYS A 89 -12.10 2.53 18.31
N GLY A 90 -11.24 3.45 17.85
CA GLY A 90 -9.81 3.20 17.61
C GLY A 90 -9.48 2.63 16.23
N LEU A 91 -10.48 2.43 15.37
CA LEU A 91 -10.31 2.01 13.99
C LEU A 91 -10.65 3.16 13.04
N ASN A 92 -10.05 3.13 11.86
CA ASN A 92 -10.37 4.04 10.77
C ASN A 92 -10.66 3.23 9.49
N GLY A 93 -11.85 3.40 8.93
CA GLY A 93 -12.21 2.92 7.61
C GLY A 93 -12.22 4.12 6.68
N ALA A 94 -11.12 4.32 5.94
CA ALA A 94 -10.89 5.56 5.22
C ALA A 94 -11.16 5.43 3.71
N LEU A 95 -11.66 6.52 3.12
CA LEU A 95 -11.73 6.75 1.68
C LEU A 95 -11.14 8.13 1.39
N TYR A 96 -10.06 8.16 0.63
CA TYR A 96 -9.28 9.36 0.39
C TYR A 96 -8.62 9.32 -0.98
N PHE A 97 -8.14 10.48 -1.42
CA PHE A 97 -7.41 10.63 -2.68
C PHE A 97 -5.99 11.10 -2.40
N VAL A 98 -5.03 10.53 -3.14
CA VAL A 98 -3.63 10.92 -3.10
C VAL A 98 -3.11 11.12 -4.51
N GLU A 99 -2.16 12.04 -4.68
CA GLU A 99 -1.57 12.40 -5.97
C GLU A 99 -0.47 11.41 -6.40
N MET A 100 -0.84 10.13 -6.51
CA MET A 100 0.02 9.06 -7.02
C MET A 100 0.09 9.06 -8.55
N ASP A 101 1.20 8.58 -9.11
CA ASP A 101 1.31 8.32 -10.55
C ASP A 101 0.34 7.19 -10.97
N ALA A 102 -0.37 7.37 -12.09
CA ALA A 102 -1.40 6.42 -12.54
C ALA A 102 -0.87 5.00 -12.82
N ASP A 103 0.41 4.87 -13.18
CA ASP A 103 1.08 3.59 -13.42
C ASP A 103 1.84 3.08 -12.18
N GLY A 104 1.65 3.71 -11.02
CA GLY A 104 2.37 3.39 -9.78
C GLY A 104 3.85 3.78 -9.82
N GLY A 105 4.23 4.71 -10.70
CA GLY A 105 5.60 5.20 -10.89
C GLY A 105 6.43 4.38 -11.88
N LEU A 106 5.79 3.49 -12.67
CA LEU A 106 6.47 2.57 -13.59
C LEU A 106 7.27 3.32 -14.67
N SER A 107 6.70 4.37 -15.24
CA SER A 107 7.36 5.18 -16.28
C SER A 107 8.44 6.11 -15.73
N LYS A 108 8.25 6.60 -14.49
CA LYS A 108 9.16 7.54 -13.84
C LYS A 108 10.40 6.86 -13.27
N TYR A 109 10.25 5.62 -12.80
CA TYR A 109 11.29 4.90 -12.08
C TYR A 109 11.64 3.59 -12.80
N PRO A 110 12.74 3.56 -13.59
CA PRO A 110 13.05 2.42 -14.46
C PRO A 110 13.16 1.07 -13.76
N ASN A 111 13.51 1.06 -12.47
CA ASN A 111 13.67 -0.16 -11.67
C ASN A 111 12.36 -0.60 -11.00
N ASN A 112 11.30 0.21 -11.00
CA ASN A 112 9.96 -0.28 -10.73
C ASN A 112 9.50 -1.11 -11.93
N LYS A 113 9.39 -2.43 -11.74
CA LYS A 113 8.84 -3.36 -12.75
C LYS A 113 7.46 -3.89 -12.39
N ALA A 114 6.92 -3.49 -11.24
CA ALA A 114 5.64 -3.99 -10.72
C ALA A 114 4.49 -3.04 -11.09
N GLY A 115 4.64 -1.74 -10.79
CA GLY A 115 3.66 -0.71 -11.13
C GLY A 115 2.32 -0.86 -10.43
N ALA A 116 1.32 -0.13 -10.94
CA ALA A 116 -0.02 -0.07 -10.36
C ALA A 116 -0.71 -1.43 -10.22
N LYS A 117 -0.38 -2.40 -11.10
CA LYS A 117 -0.88 -3.78 -11.02
C LYS A 117 -0.63 -4.43 -9.65
N TYR A 118 0.49 -4.08 -9.01
CA TYR A 118 0.90 -4.59 -7.70
C TYR A 118 0.85 -3.51 -6.60
N GLY A 119 0.12 -2.41 -6.84
CA GLY A 119 -0.13 -1.41 -5.80
C GLY A 119 1.07 -0.54 -5.43
N THR A 120 2.05 -0.35 -6.32
CA THR A 120 3.23 0.49 -6.02
C THR A 120 2.94 1.99 -6.11
N GLY A 121 3.87 2.80 -5.57
CA GLY A 121 3.89 4.25 -5.76
C GLY A 121 3.09 5.03 -4.72
N TYR A 122 2.71 4.41 -3.60
CA TYR A 122 1.99 5.10 -2.53
C TYR A 122 2.75 6.31 -2.02
N CYS A 123 2.00 7.36 -1.69
CA CYS A 123 2.43 8.58 -1.05
C CYS A 123 1.21 9.20 -0.38
N ASP A 124 1.42 10.03 0.64
CA ASP A 124 0.36 10.83 1.26
C ASP A 124 0.96 12.07 1.95
N SER A 125 0.15 12.84 2.68
CA SER A 125 0.60 14.08 3.33
C SER A 125 1.49 13.86 4.55
N GLN A 126 1.56 12.64 5.08
CA GLN A 126 2.35 12.25 6.24
C GLN A 126 3.79 11.88 5.87
N CYS A 127 4.10 11.76 4.58
CA CYS A 127 5.41 11.32 4.08
C CYS A 127 5.87 9.99 4.71
N PRO A 128 5.06 8.90 4.67
CA PRO A 128 5.27 7.68 5.42
C PRO A 128 6.62 7.02 5.14
N ASN A 129 7.35 6.72 6.22
CA ASN A 129 8.64 6.04 6.19
C ASN A 129 8.54 4.51 6.22
N ASP A 130 7.35 3.95 6.43
CA ASP A 130 7.10 2.51 6.52
C ASP A 130 6.91 1.84 5.14
N ILE A 131 6.84 2.64 4.08
CA ILE A 131 6.74 2.14 2.71
C ILE A 131 8.04 1.45 2.31
N LYS A 132 7.92 0.16 1.98
CA LYS A 132 9.05 -0.76 1.74
C LYS A 132 9.77 -0.49 0.43
N PHE A 133 9.08 0.04 -0.58
CA PHE A 133 9.64 0.38 -1.89
C PHE A 133 9.18 1.78 -2.28
N ILE A 134 10.13 2.69 -2.46
CA ILE A 134 9.87 4.10 -2.79
C ILE A 134 10.67 4.45 -4.05
N ASN A 135 10.05 5.21 -4.96
CA ASN A 135 10.67 5.70 -6.19
C ASN A 135 11.28 4.63 -7.09
N GLY A 136 10.83 3.37 -7.02
CA GLY A 136 11.25 2.26 -7.89
C GLY A 136 12.74 1.90 -7.91
N GLU A 137 13.62 2.73 -7.35
CA GLU A 137 15.06 2.59 -7.36
C GLU A 137 15.58 1.96 -6.06
N GLN A 138 14.78 1.98 -4.99
CA GLN A 138 15.26 1.72 -3.64
C GLN A 138 14.22 0.95 -2.83
N ALA A 139 14.58 -0.28 -2.44
CA ALA A 139 14.00 -0.84 -1.23
C ALA A 139 14.41 0.07 -0.07
N ASN A 140 13.47 0.45 0.80
CA ASN A 140 13.69 1.40 1.89
C ASN A 140 14.43 0.73 3.06
N VAL A 141 15.64 0.24 2.81
CA VAL A 141 16.42 -0.59 3.74
C VAL A 141 17.40 0.21 4.59
N LEU A 142 17.79 1.40 4.13
CA LEU A 142 18.70 2.28 4.86
C LEU A 142 18.06 2.71 6.17
N ASP A 143 18.81 2.58 7.27
CA ASP A 143 18.38 2.92 8.63
C ASP A 143 17.02 2.30 9.02
N TRP A 144 16.71 1.10 8.52
CA TRP A 144 15.45 0.44 8.83
C TRP A 144 15.34 0.09 10.32
N VAL A 145 14.38 0.69 11.01
CA VAL A 145 14.07 0.43 12.42
C VAL A 145 12.75 -0.34 12.52
N PRO A 146 12.77 -1.59 13.00
CA PRO A 146 11.55 -2.36 13.27
C PRO A 146 10.65 -1.65 14.29
N SER A 147 9.33 -1.65 14.04
CA SER A 147 8.39 -1.05 14.98
C SER A 147 8.37 -1.80 16.32
N SER A 148 8.22 -1.06 17.42
CA SER A 148 8.12 -1.62 18.77
C SER A 148 6.71 -2.09 19.14
N ASN A 149 5.69 -1.67 18.39
CA ASN A 149 4.28 -1.96 18.67
C ASN A 149 3.55 -2.59 17.47
N ASP A 150 4.25 -2.88 16.38
CA ASP A 150 3.73 -3.58 15.22
C ASP A 150 4.76 -4.60 14.71
N ALA A 151 4.37 -5.86 14.67
CA ALA A 151 5.24 -6.97 14.28
C ALA A 151 5.52 -7.04 12.77
N ASN A 152 4.82 -6.25 11.94
CA ASN A 152 4.87 -6.33 10.48
C ASN A 152 5.35 -5.03 9.80
N SER A 153 5.66 -4.00 10.58
CA SER A 153 6.09 -2.70 10.10
C SER A 153 7.37 -2.21 10.77
N GLY A 154 7.96 -1.20 10.16
CA GLY A 154 9.15 -0.49 10.62
C GLY A 154 9.25 0.79 9.80
N ALA A 155 10.32 1.54 9.98
CA ALA A 155 10.54 2.79 9.24
C ALA A 155 11.96 2.80 8.68
N GLY A 156 12.10 3.14 7.39
CA GLY A 156 13.39 3.37 6.76
C GLY A 156 13.74 4.86 6.65
N MET A 157 14.91 5.15 6.10
CA MET A 157 15.43 6.50 5.91
C MET A 157 14.49 7.39 5.07
N TYR A 158 13.85 6.82 4.05
CA TYR A 158 13.06 7.58 3.10
C TYR A 158 11.57 7.58 3.44
N GLY A 159 10.92 8.71 3.16
CA GLY A 159 9.46 8.85 3.15
C GLY A 159 8.97 9.20 1.75
N THR A 160 7.67 9.02 1.51
CA THR A 160 7.04 9.26 0.20
C THR A 160 5.85 10.20 0.34
N CYS A 161 5.99 11.41 -0.23
CA CYS A 161 5.08 12.53 0.01
C CYS A 161 4.27 12.90 -1.25
N CYS A 162 2.99 13.21 -1.08
CA CYS A 162 2.20 13.89 -2.11
C CYS A 162 0.97 14.58 -1.49
N SER A 163 0.21 15.29 -2.33
CA SER A 163 -1.06 15.89 -1.92
C SER A 163 -2.05 14.81 -1.51
N GLU A 164 -2.83 15.07 -0.45
CA GLU A 164 -3.85 14.17 0.08
C GLU A 164 -5.15 14.94 0.31
N MET A 165 -6.27 14.30 -0.04
CA MET A 165 -7.63 14.77 0.24
C MET A 165 -8.39 13.64 0.94
N ASP A 166 -8.49 13.75 2.26
CA ASP A 166 -9.29 12.86 3.11
C ASP A 166 -10.77 13.17 2.96
N ILE A 167 -11.50 12.33 2.22
CA ILE A 167 -12.96 12.47 2.09
C ILE A 167 -13.66 11.87 3.32
N TRP A 168 -13.15 10.74 3.81
CA TRP A 168 -13.69 9.99 4.94
C TRP A 168 -12.61 9.25 5.70
#